data_AF-A0A9D6Q0P8-F1
#
_entry.id   AF-A0A9D6Q0P8-F1
#
_cell.length_a   1.000
_cell.length_b   1.000
_cell.length_c   1.000
_cell.angle_alpha   90.00
_cell.angle_beta   90.00
_cell.angle_gamma   90.00
#
_symmetry.space_group_name_H-M   'P 1'
#
loop_
_entity.id
_entity.type
_entity.pdbx_description
1 polymer ?
#
loop_
_entity_poly.entity_id
_entity_poly.type
_entity_poly.pdbx_seq_one_letter_code
_entity_poly.pdbx_strand_id
1 'polypeptide(L)' 'MKAWTTLDSKTLIESEWLTVRQETCRLPDGSLLEGYFTWEGKDVAMVFACT' A
#
# COMPACT_ATOMS: atom_id res chain seq x y z
N MET A 1 6.37 1.15 11.83
CA MET A 1 6.87 -0.07 11.14
C MET A 1 5.67 -0.98 10.97
N LYS A 2 5.31 -1.37 9.73
CA LYS A 2 4.18 -2.30 9.51
C LYS A 2 4.54 -3.64 10.16
N ALA A 3 3.60 -4.24 10.89
CA ALA A 3 3.87 -5.48 11.64
C ALA A 3 3.86 -6.72 10.74
N TRP A 4 3.32 -6.62 9.53
CA TRP A 4 3.27 -7.70 8.55
C TRP A 4 4.46 -7.67 7.59
N THR A 5 4.78 -8.84 7.03
CA THR A 5 5.82 -9.01 6.01
C THR A 5 5.19 -9.25 4.65
N THR A 6 5.52 -8.42 3.66
CA THR A 6 5.12 -8.65 2.26
C THR A 6 5.95 -9.79 1.68
N LEU A 7 5.28 -10.82 1.16
CA LEU A 7 5.88 -12.02 0.57
C LEU A 7 5.96 -11.93 -0.96
N ASP A 8 4.89 -11.41 -1.57
CA ASP A 8 4.78 -11.22 -3.02
C ASP A 8 4.05 -9.90 -3.30
N SER A 9 4.38 -9.27 -4.43
CA SER A 9 3.76 -8.02 -4.86
C SER A 9 3.61 -8.00 -6.37
N LYS A 10 2.38 -7.79 -6.82
CA LYS A 10 2.02 -7.74 -8.24
C LYS A 10 1.37 -6.40 -8.56
N THR A 11 1.93 -5.66 -9.51
CA THR A 11 1.29 -4.45 -10.04
C THR A 11 0.06 -4.83 -10.86
N LEU A 12 -1.08 -4.23 -10.55
CA LEU A 12 -2.34 -4.42 -11.28
C LEU A 12 -2.67 -3.22 -12.17
N ILE A 13 -2.39 -2.03 -11.68
CA ILE A 13 -2.64 -0.77 -12.38
C ILE A 13 -1.40 0.10 -12.23
N GLU A 14 -0.94 0.65 -13.33
CA GLU A 14 0.13 1.64 -13.36
C GLU A 14 -0.33 2.81 -14.24
N SER A 15 -0.35 4.00 -13.68
CA SER A 15 -0.78 5.23 -14.35
C SER A 15 0.02 6.42 -13.87
N GLU A 16 -0.10 7.56 -14.55
CA GLU A 16 0.57 8.82 -14.17
C GLU A 16 0.21 9.28 -12.74
N TRP A 17 -0.98 8.93 -12.27
CA TRP A 17 -1.53 9.44 -11.01
C TRP A 17 -1.36 8.47 -9.85
N LEU A 18 -1.42 7.17 -10.13
CA LEU A 18 -1.37 6.14 -9.11
C LEU A 18 -0.89 4.79 -9.66
N THR A 19 -0.31 4.02 -8.75
CA THR A 19 0.03 2.61 -8.95
C THR A 19 -0.73 1.77 -7.92
N VAL A 20 -1.44 0.74 -8.37
CA VAL A 20 -2.10 -0.25 -7.49
C VAL A 20 -1.32 -1.56 -7.54
N ARG A 21 -0.97 -2.08 -6.37
CA ARG A 21 -0.35 -3.40 -6.20
C ARG A 21 -1.27 -4.31 -5.40
N GLN A 22 -1.29 -5.57 -5.78
CA GLN A 22 -1.86 -6.65 -4.99
C GLN A 22 -0.72 -7.39 -4.31
N GLU A 23 -0.77 -7.46 -2.99
CA GLU A 23 0.26 -8.05 -2.15
C GLU A 23 -0.25 -9.32 -1.48
N THR A 24 0.67 -10.26 -1.31
CA THR A 24 0.51 -11.38 -0.39
C THR A 24 1.33 -11.08 0.85
N CYS A 25 0.67 -11.00 2.00
CA CYS A 25 1.29 -10.60 3.25
C CYS A 25 1.20 -11.72 4.29
N ARG A 26 2.24 -11.88 5.12
CA ARG A 26 2.18 -12.67 6.35
C ARG A 26 1.96 -11.74 7.53
N LEU A 27 0.87 -11.96 8.25
CA LEU A 27 0.52 -11.22 9.46
C LEU A 27 1.38 -11.69 10.65
N PRO A 28 1.45 -10.89 11.74
CA PRO A 28 2.26 -11.22 12.92
C PRO A 28 1.87 -12.53 13.61
N ASP A 29 0.61 -12.93 13.49
CA ASP A 29 0.06 -14.18 14.00
C ASP A 29 0.40 -15.40 13.12
N GLY A 30 1.09 -15.18 11.99
CA GLY A 30 1.46 -16.21 11.01
C GLY A 30 0.42 -16.42 9.91
N SER A 31 -0.74 -15.77 9.98
CA SER A 31 -1.80 -15.88 8.97
C SER A 31 -1.34 -15.31 7.62
N LEU A 32 -1.76 -15.96 6.54
CA LEU A 32 -1.52 -15.48 5.18
C LEU A 32 -2.70 -14.62 4.73
N LEU A 33 -2.42 -13.39 4.31
CA LEU A 33 -3.39 -12.51 3.68
C LEU A 33 -3.10 -12.44 2.19
N GLU A 34 -3.88 -13.19 1.41
CA GLU A 34 -3.84 -13.14 -0.04
C GLU A 34 -4.73 -11.99 -0.54
N GLY A 35 -4.21 -11.18 -1.46
CA GLY A 35 -4.99 -10.12 -2.10
C GLY A 35 -5.14 -8.85 -1.27
N TYR A 36 -4.10 -8.45 -0.54
CA TYR A 36 -4.06 -7.13 0.09
C TYR A 36 -3.73 -6.06 -0.95
N PHE A 37 -4.64 -5.12 -1.21
CA PHE A 37 -4.42 -4.09 -2.22
C PHE A 37 -3.78 -2.84 -1.60
N THR A 38 -2.64 -2.43 -2.14
CA THR A 38 -1.98 -1.16 -1.82
C THR A 38 -2.06 -0.23 -3.02
N TRP A 39 -2.17 1.07 -2.74
CA TRP A 39 -2.04 2.10 -3.76
C TRP A 39 -0.96 3.09 -3.35
N GLU A 40 -0.22 3.56 -4.35
CA GLU A 40 0.83 4.55 -4.21
C GLU A 40 0.49 5.70 -5.14
N GLY A 41 0.32 6.90 -4.58
CA GLY A 41 0.13 8.14 -5.31
C GLY A 41 1.28 9.11 -5.04
N LYS A 42 1.25 10.27 -5.68
CA LYS A 42 2.24 11.32 -5.44
C LYS A 42 2.14 11.86 -4.01
N ASP A 43 3.28 12.27 -3.46
CA ASP A 43 3.32 12.96 -2.16
C ASP A 43 2.51 14.26 -2.23
N VAL A 44 1.75 14.54 -1.16
CA VAL A 44 0.93 15.74 -1.04
C VAL A 44 1.27 16.49 0.25
N ALA A 45 1.22 17.82 0.19
CA ALA A 45 1.32 18.68 1.36
C ALA A 45 -0.07 19.24 1.70
N MET A 46 -0.52 19.04 2.94
CA MET A 46 -1.75 19.63 3.44
C MET A 46 -1.40 20.92 4.19
N VAL A 47 -1.96 22.05 3.76
CA VAL A 47 -1.75 23.36 4.38
C VAL A 47 -3.05 23.80 5.04
N PHE A 48 -2.97 24.18 6.31
CA PHE A 48 -4.09 24.74 7.07
C PHE A 48 -3.83 26.21 7.35
N ALA A 49 -4.74 27.09 6.91
CA ALA A 49 -4.66 28.52 7.15
C ALA A 49 -5.31 28.87 8.49
N CYS A 50 -4.56 29.52 9.39
CA CYS A 50 -5.06 30.04 10.66
C CYS A 50 -5.24 31.57 10.56
N THR A 51 -6.27 32.09 11.23
CA THR A 51 -6.54 33.53 11.43
C THR A 51 -6.11 34.00 12.80
#